data_AF-A0A6H9GRH2-F1
#
_entry.id   AF-A0A6H9GRH2-F1
#
_cell.length_a   1.000
_cell.length_b   1.000
_cell.length_c   1.000
_cell.angle_alpha   90.00
_cell.angle_beta   90.00
_cell.angle_gamma   90.00
#
_symmetry.space_group_name_H-M   'P 1'
#
loop_
_entity.id
_entity.type
_entity.pdbx_description
1 polymer ?
#
loop_
_entity_poly.entity_id
_entity_poly.type
_entity_poly.pdbx_seq_one_letter_code
_entity_poly.pdbx_strand_id
1 'polypeptide(L)' 'MTAKEQLLQEIETASDETIHQLLDFLHQTQTAKPKQPFWQFIEELTADIPPEVLETLPTDGAEQHDHYLYGTPKQ' A
#
# COMPACT_ATOMS: atom_id res chain seq x y z
N MET A 1 -19.20 15.97 -27.86
CA MET A 1 -18.92 16.22 -26.44
C MET A 1 -17.72 15.40 -26.03
N THR A 2 -16.81 16.02 -25.32
CA THR A 2 -15.68 15.35 -24.67
C THR A 2 -16.11 14.83 -23.28
N ALA A 3 -15.38 13.86 -22.73
CA ALA A 3 -15.66 13.33 -21.39
C ALA A 3 -15.64 14.41 -20.30
N LYS A 4 -14.78 15.44 -20.46
CA LYS A 4 -14.71 16.59 -19.56
C LYS A 4 -15.99 17.43 -19.57
N GLU A 5 -16.54 17.68 -20.75
CA GLU A 5 -17.76 18.47 -20.91
C GLU A 5 -18.98 17.75 -20.34
N GLN A 6 -19.07 16.42 -20.53
CA GLN A 6 -20.15 15.62 -19.94
C GLN A 6 -20.09 15.61 -18.41
N LEU A 7 -18.89 15.51 -17.84
CA LEU A 7 -18.71 15.51 -16.38
C LEU A 7 -19.13 16.85 -15.77
N LEU A 8 -18.80 17.98 -16.39
CA LEU A 8 -19.21 19.30 -15.91
C LEU A 8 -20.74 19.46 -15.90
N GLN A 9 -21.41 19.00 -16.96
CA GLN A 9 -22.86 19.06 -17.05
C GLN A 9 -23.56 18.21 -15.98
N GLU A 10 -23.05 17.00 -15.72
CA GLU A 10 -23.62 16.12 -14.68
C GLU A 10 -23.44 16.70 -13.27
N ILE A 11 -22.28 17.31 -12.97
CA ILE A 11 -22.01 17.94 -11.68
C ILE A 11 -22.94 19.12 -11.40
N GLU A 12 -23.33 19.90 -12.41
CA GLU A 12 -24.27 21.03 -12.25
C GLU A 12 -25.65 20.61 -11.75
N THR A 13 -26.09 19.38 -12.07
CA THR A 13 -27.40 18.85 -11.66
C THR A 13 -27.33 17.80 -10.55
N ALA A 14 -26.12 17.41 -10.15
CA ALA A 14 -25.89 16.41 -9.12
C ALA A 14 -26.22 16.94 -7.72
N SER A 15 -26.51 16.02 -6.81
CA SER A 15 -26.63 16.35 -5.38
C SER A 15 -25.25 16.55 -4.75
N ASP A 16 -25.20 17.32 -3.66
CA ASP A 16 -23.96 17.51 -2.87
C ASP A 16 -23.33 16.16 -2.47
N GLU A 17 -24.15 15.17 -2.10
CA GLU A 17 -23.70 13.81 -1.76
C GLU A 17 -22.94 13.15 -2.92
N THR A 18 -23.48 13.23 -4.13
CA THR A 18 -22.82 12.69 -5.33
C THR A 18 -21.54 13.44 -5.66
N ILE A 19 -21.52 14.77 -5.47
CA ILE A 19 -20.31 15.58 -5.65
C ILE A 19 -19.22 15.16 -4.66
N HIS A 20 -19.57 14.92 -3.39
CA HIS A 20 -18.63 14.44 -2.39
C HIS A 20 -18.03 13.07 -2.74
N GLN A 21 -18.86 12.11 -3.15
CA GLN A 21 -18.38 10.79 -3.57
C GLN A 21 -17.46 10.85 -4.79
N LEU A 22 -17.79 11.71 -5.77
CA LEU A 22 -16.93 11.93 -6.93
C LEU A 22 -15.60 12.60 -6.54
N LEU A 23 -15.60 13.56 -5.63
CA LEU A 23 -14.38 14.17 -5.11
C LEU A 23 -13.49 13.14 -4.40
N ASP A 24 -14.06 12.30 -3.55
CA ASP A 24 -13.32 11.23 -2.86
C ASP A 24 -12.73 10.21 -3.85
N PHE A 25 -13.48 9.85 -4.89
CA PHE A 25 -12.98 9.00 -5.97
C PHE A 25 -11.81 9.65 -6.73
N LEU A 26 -11.92 10.94 -7.07
CA LEU A 26 -10.86 11.68 -7.74
C LEU A 26 -9.61 11.84 -6.87
N HIS A 27 -9.77 12.02 -5.55
CA HIS A 27 -8.64 12.05 -4.62
C HIS A 27 -7.96 10.70 -4.51
N GLN A 28 -8.72 9.60 -4.43
CA GLN A 28 -8.15 8.24 -4.40
C GLN A 28 -7.37 7.91 -5.67
N THR A 29 -7.89 8.31 -6.83
CA THR A 29 -7.24 8.05 -8.12
C THR A 29 -6.03 8.96 -8.38
N GLN A 30 -6.01 10.19 -7.87
CA GLN A 30 -4.84 11.08 -7.94
C GLN A 30 -3.75 10.75 -6.92
N THR A 31 -4.13 10.25 -5.74
CA THR A 31 -3.16 9.82 -4.71
C THR A 31 -2.60 8.42 -4.97
N ALA A 32 -3.21 7.67 -5.88
CA ALA A 32 -2.58 6.52 -6.52
C ALA A 32 -1.44 6.99 -7.44
N LYS A 33 -0.36 7.50 -6.83
CA LYS A 33 0.96 7.48 -7.46
C LYS A 33 1.17 6.06 -8.01
N PRO A 34 1.82 5.89 -9.17
CA PRO A 34 2.24 4.56 -9.59
C PRO A 34 2.99 3.97 -8.42
N LYS A 35 2.35 3.02 -7.73
CA LYS A 35 2.97 2.34 -6.60
C LYS A 35 4.13 1.62 -7.26
N GLN A 36 5.35 2.04 -6.92
CA GLN A 36 6.52 1.22 -7.14
C GLN A 36 6.13 -0.23 -6.80
N PRO A 37 6.46 -1.23 -7.64
CA PRO A 37 6.12 -2.61 -7.36
C PRO A 37 6.46 -2.94 -5.91
N PHE A 38 5.62 -3.74 -5.24
CA PHE A 38 5.82 -4.05 -3.83
C PHE A 38 7.24 -4.54 -3.51
N TRP A 39 7.89 -5.22 -4.45
CA TRP A 39 9.29 -5.63 -4.33
C TRP A 39 10.29 -4.48 -4.23
N GLN A 40 10.09 -3.36 -4.95
CA GLN A 40 10.93 -2.18 -4.81
C GLN A 40 10.79 -1.56 -3.41
N PHE A 41 9.59 -1.60 -2.83
CA PHE A 41 9.37 -1.14 -1.45
C PHE A 41 10.12 -2.02 -0.45
N ILE A 42 10.13 -3.34 -0.65
CA ILE A 42 10.90 -4.26 0.19
C ILE A 42 12.41 -4.05 0.01
N GLU A 43 12.89 -3.85 -1.21
CA GLU A 43 14.29 -3.51 -1.47
C GLU A 43 14.70 -2.21 -0.77
N GLU A 44 13.89 -1.15 -0.86
CA GLU A 44 14.12 0.12 -0.15
C GLU A 44 14.12 -0.08 1.38
N LEU A 45 13.17 -0.86 1.92
CA LEU A 45 13.07 -1.12 3.36
C LEU A 45 14.24 -1.92 3.91
N THR A 46 14.78 -2.84 3.12
CA THR A 46 15.87 -3.75 3.53
C THR A 46 17.27 -3.23 3.18
N ALA A 47 17.36 -2.13 2.43
CA ALA A 47 18.63 -1.58 1.94
C ALA A 47 19.64 -1.22 3.05
N ASP A 48 19.14 -0.83 4.22
CA ASP A 48 19.97 -0.45 5.38
C ASP A 48 20.36 -1.64 6.27
N ILE A 49 19.90 -2.86 5.96
CA ILE A 49 20.19 -4.07 6.76
C ILE A 49 21.52 -4.69 6.32
N PRO A 50 22.49 -4.87 7.24
CA PRO A 50 23.75 -5.54 6.92
C PRO A 50 23.54 -6.99 6.46
N PRO A 51 24.34 -7.50 5.50
CA PRO A 51 24.18 -8.86 4.97
C PRO A 51 24.32 -9.93 6.05
N GLU A 52 25.16 -9.70 7.07
CA GLU A 52 25.33 -10.64 8.18
C GLU A 52 24.04 -10.79 9.00
N VAL A 53 23.24 -9.72 9.12
CA VAL A 53 21.94 -9.77 9.81
C VAL A 53 20.91 -10.52 8.97
N LEU A 54 20.92 -10.31 7.65
CA LEU A 54 20.04 -11.04 6.73
C LEU A 54 20.29 -12.55 6.77
N GLU A 55 21.55 -12.98 6.94
CA GLU A 55 21.91 -14.39 7.10
C GLU A 55 21.41 -15.00 8.42
N THR A 56 21.21 -14.18 9.46
CA THR A 56 20.62 -14.65 10.73
C THR A 56 19.10 -14.73 10.71
N LEU A 57 18.44 -14.29 9.63
CA LEU A 57 16.98 -14.30 9.58
C LEU A 57 16.42 -15.72 9.60
N PRO A 58 15.30 -15.91 10.32
CA PRO A 58 14.66 -17.20 10.39
C PRO A 58 14.04 -17.63 9.07
N THR A 59 14.31 -18.86 8.64
CA THR A 59 13.78 -19.43 7.38
C THR A 59 12.25 -19.59 7.39
N ASP A 60 11.65 -19.73 8.58
CA ASP A 60 10.20 -19.80 8.77
C ASP A 60 9.53 -18.41 8.82
N GLY A 61 10.25 -17.34 8.43
CA GLY A 61 9.68 -15.99 8.44
C GLY A 61 9.29 -15.50 9.84
N ALA A 62 9.94 -16.07 10.86
CA ALA A 62 9.64 -15.84 12.26
C ALA A 62 8.27 -16.37 12.72
N GLU A 63 7.65 -17.33 12.02
CA GLU A 63 6.35 -17.93 12.39
C GLU A 63 6.32 -18.43 13.85
N GLN A 64 7.45 -18.94 14.35
CA GLN A 64 7.56 -19.48 15.70
C GLN A 64 7.96 -18.41 16.72
N HIS A 65 7.05 -17.47 16.99
CA HIS A 65 7.31 -16.30 17.83
C HIS A 65 7.90 -16.66 19.20
N ASP A 66 7.36 -17.69 19.86
CA ASP A 66 7.81 -18.12 21.19
C ASP A 66 9.27 -18.60 21.20
N HIS A 67 9.71 -19.24 20.11
CA HIS A 67 11.09 -19.66 19.96
C HIS A 67 12.02 -18.45 19.87
N TYR A 68 11.66 -17.45 19.08
CA TYR A 68 12.50 -16.26 18.86
C TYR A 68 12.46 -15.28 20.04
N LEU A 69 11.36 -15.23 20.79
CA LEU A 69 11.21 -14.33 21.95
C LEU A 69 11.67 -14.95 23.27
N TYR A 70 11.44 -16.24 23.46
CA TYR A 70 11.66 -16.91 24.76
C TYR A 70 12.59 -18.13 24.70
N GLY A 71 13.06 -18.52 23.52
CA GLY A 71 13.96 -19.66 23.35
C GLY A 71 13.28 -21.02 23.55
N THR A 72 11.96 -21.10 23.42
CA THR A 72 11.23 -22.38 23.47
C THR A 72 11.64 -23.28 22.30
N PRO A 73 11.55 -24.62 22.43
CA PRO A 73 11.84 -25.52 21.31
C PRO A 73 10.92 -25.23 20.11
N LYS A 74 11.44 -25.44 18.90
CA LYS A 74 10.66 -25.29 17.68
C LYS A 74 9.54 -26.33 17.61
N GLN A 75 8.36 -25.91 17.14
CA GLN A 75 7.22 -26.81 16.85
C GLN A 75 7.36 -27.49 15.50
#